data_AF-A0A1T3P1S7-F1
#
_entry.id   AF-A0A1T3P1S7-F1
#
_cell.length_a   1.000
_cell.length_b   1.000
_cell.length_c   1.000
_cell.angle_alpha   90.00
_cell.angle_beta   90.00
_cell.angle_gamma   90.00
#
_symmetry.space_group_name_H-M   'P 1'
#
loop_
_entity.id
_entity.type
_entity.pdbx_description
1 polymer ?
#
loop_
_entity_poly.entity_id
_entity_poly.type
_entity_poly.pdbx_seq_one_letter_code
_entity_poly.pdbx_strand_id
1 'polypeptide(L)'
;MTEPRIHVRPTRYQVCALPEGDINEPSYTIDVEYRGRDLWAVTRHSRCLGRDGTWDYEMRPSEREDDWLREHRFDLDTALELARAAAPHVTVNGHTVAEALAQAEEADPT
;
A
#
# COMPACT_ATOMS: atom_id res chain seq x y z
N MET A 1 32.63 15.52 23.39
CA MET A 1 32.14 15.24 22.02
C MET A 1 30.87 14.45 22.20
N THR A 2 29.75 14.91 21.65
CA THR A 2 28.47 14.17 21.74
C THR A 2 28.45 13.16 20.61
N GLU A 3 28.37 11.87 20.95
CA GLU A 3 28.23 10.83 19.94
C GLU A 3 26.85 10.90 19.27
N PRO A 4 26.76 10.68 17.95
CA PRO A 4 25.49 10.74 17.24
C PRO A 4 24.59 9.58 17.65
N ARG A 5 23.30 9.88 17.91
CA ARG A 5 22.28 8.84 18.15
C ARG A 5 21.73 8.31 16.83
N ILE A 6 22.08 7.06 16.51
CA ILE A 6 21.51 6.34 15.38
C ILE A 6 20.14 5.76 15.76
N HIS A 7 19.17 5.84 14.86
CA HIS A 7 17.86 5.22 15.02
C HIS A 7 17.47 4.47 13.75
N VAL A 8 16.79 3.34 13.94
CA VAL A 8 16.28 2.49 12.86
C VAL A 8 14.78 2.33 13.09
N ARG A 9 14.01 2.36 12.01
CA ARG A 9 12.56 2.10 12.04
C ARG A 9 12.13 1.47 10.72
N PRO A 10 11.01 0.72 10.71
CA PRO A 10 10.34 0.37 9.47
C PRO A 10 9.94 1.64 8.71
N THR A 11 10.12 1.63 7.38
CA THR A 11 9.71 2.73 6.51
C THR A 11 8.68 2.30 5.48
N ARG A 12 8.45 0.99 5.32
CA ARG A 12 7.51 0.41 4.38
C ARG A 12 7.06 -0.96 4.86
N TYR A 13 5.78 -1.26 4.67
CA TYR A 13 5.21 -2.60 4.74
C TYR A 13 4.55 -2.93 3.40
N GLN A 14 4.60 -4.20 3.00
CA GLN A 14 3.92 -4.69 1.80
C GLN A 14 2.69 -5.49 2.21
N VAL A 15 1.60 -5.28 1.48
CA VAL A 15 0.33 -5.99 1.67
C VAL A 15 -0.09 -6.53 0.31
N CYS A 16 -0.13 -7.86 0.19
CA CYS A 16 -0.58 -8.56 -1.00
C CYS A 16 -1.54 -9.68 -0.60
N ALA A 17 -2.54 -9.92 -1.44
CA ALA A 17 -3.52 -10.99 -1.25
C ALA A 17 -3.21 -12.24 -2.10
N LEU A 18 -2.16 -12.21 -2.91
CA LEU A 18 -1.61 -13.39 -3.58
C LEU A 18 -0.67 -14.15 -2.65
N PRO A 19 -0.43 -15.46 -2.90
CA PRO A 19 0.54 -16.24 -2.14
C PRO A 19 1.94 -15.64 -2.24
N GLU A 20 2.72 -15.78 -1.16
CA GLU A 20 4.12 -15.37 -1.16
C GLU A 20 4.90 -16.12 -2.25
N GLY A 21 5.62 -15.37 -3.09
CA GLY A 21 6.40 -15.94 -4.20
C GLY A 21 5.63 -16.10 -5.51
N ASP A 22 4.35 -15.72 -5.57
CA ASP A 22 3.62 -15.61 -6.84
C ASP A 22 4.32 -14.61 -7.77
N ILE A 23 4.52 -14.98 -9.04
CA ILE A 23 5.20 -14.12 -10.01
C ILE A 23 4.49 -12.78 -10.25
N ASN A 24 3.17 -12.74 -10.03
CA ASN A 24 2.33 -11.56 -10.17
C ASN A 24 2.23 -10.76 -8.87
N GLU A 25 2.68 -11.30 -7.73
CA GLU A 25 2.64 -10.64 -6.41
C GLU A 25 3.05 -9.15 -6.50
N PRO A 26 4.18 -8.77 -7.14
CA PRO A 26 4.61 -7.37 -7.18
C PRO A 26 3.62 -6.42 -7.85
N SER A 27 2.76 -6.94 -8.74
CA SER A 27 1.76 -6.14 -9.45
C SER A 27 0.49 -5.90 -8.61
N TYR A 28 0.20 -6.81 -7.68
CA TYR A 28 -0.97 -6.73 -6.80
C TYR A 28 -0.65 -6.10 -5.44
N THR A 29 0.62 -5.94 -5.10
CA THR A 29 1.06 -5.35 -3.82
C THR A 29 0.61 -3.90 -3.64
N ILE A 30 0.13 -3.61 -2.44
CA ILE A 30 -0.06 -2.29 -1.86
C ILE A 30 1.05 -2.03 -0.85
N ASP A 31 1.58 -0.81 -0.84
CA ASP A 31 2.61 -0.38 0.09
C ASP A 31 2.02 0.50 1.18
N VAL A 32 2.44 0.29 2.43
CA VAL A 32 2.17 1.20 3.54
C VAL A 32 3.48 1.89 3.90
N GLU A 33 3.63 3.14 3.48
CA GLU A 33 4.89 3.89 3.54
C GLU A 33 4.91 4.96 4.63
N TYR A 34 6.00 5.03 5.38
CA TYR A 34 6.20 6.05 6.40
C TYR A 34 6.42 7.42 5.77
N ARG A 35 5.68 8.43 6.24
CA ARG A 35 5.72 9.81 5.73
C ARG A 35 6.22 10.82 6.76
N GLY A 36 6.71 10.35 7.91
CA GLY A 36 7.17 11.20 9.00
C GLY A 36 6.11 11.41 10.07
N ARG A 37 6.52 11.84 11.27
CA ARG A 37 5.64 12.21 12.39
C ARG A 37 4.63 11.10 12.77
N ASP A 38 5.08 9.85 12.72
CA ASP A 38 4.26 8.66 12.98
C ASP A 38 3.05 8.50 12.05
N LEU A 39 3.07 9.19 10.91
CA LEU A 39 2.07 9.09 9.87
C LEU A 39 2.55 8.24 8.70
N TRP A 40 1.60 7.50 8.15
CA TRP A 40 1.76 6.53 7.08
C TRP A 40 0.78 6.83 5.96
N ALA A 41 1.16 6.47 4.74
CA ALA A 41 0.30 6.52 3.57
C ALA A 41 0.15 5.13 2.99
N VAL A 42 -1.07 4.77 2.61
CA VAL A 42 -1.34 3.58 1.81
C VAL A 42 -1.18 3.96 0.35
N THR A 43 -0.23 3.35 -0.34
CA THR A 43 0.18 3.72 -1.69
C THR A 43 0.20 2.53 -2.63
N ARG A 44 -0.13 2.80 -3.88
CA ARG A 44 0.06 1.85 -4.98
C ARG A 44 0.39 2.64 -6.23
N HIS A 45 1.55 2.32 -6.82
CA HIS A 45 2.15 3.15 -7.86
C HIS A 45 2.23 4.62 -7.38
N SER A 46 1.85 5.58 -8.22
CA SER A 46 1.86 7.01 -7.88
C SER A 46 0.55 7.49 -7.20
N ARG A 47 -0.21 6.59 -6.58
CA ARG A 47 -1.50 6.90 -5.95
C ARG A 47 -1.49 6.62 -4.45
N CYS A 48 -2.25 7.42 -3.70
CA CYS A 48 -2.54 7.24 -2.28
C CYS A 48 -4.02 6.84 -2.12
N LEU A 49 -4.30 5.95 -1.18
CA LEU A 49 -5.67 5.62 -0.77
C LEU A 49 -6.16 6.66 0.25
N GLY A 50 -7.32 7.24 0.00
CA GLY A 50 -8.05 8.12 0.92
C GLY A 50 -8.81 7.34 1.99
N ARG A 51 -9.28 8.03 3.02
CA ARG A 51 -10.11 7.46 4.09
C ARG A 51 -11.47 6.98 3.56
N ASP A 52 -11.95 7.59 2.48
CA ASP A 52 -13.16 7.18 1.77
C ASP A 52 -12.99 5.93 0.88
N GLY A 53 -11.77 5.39 0.79
CA GLY A 53 -11.45 4.21 -0.03
C GLY A 53 -11.15 4.54 -1.49
N THR A 54 -11.11 5.81 -1.88
CA THR A 54 -10.75 6.23 -3.25
C THR A 54 -9.24 6.33 -3.43
N TRP A 55 -8.78 6.12 -4.66
CA TRP A 55 -7.36 6.20 -5.02
C TRP A 55 -7.07 7.50 -5.76
N ASP A 56 -6.38 8.41 -5.10
CA ASP A 56 -5.97 9.68 -5.67
C ASP A 56 -4.50 9.68 -6.09
N TYR A 57 -4.17 10.40 -7.15
CA TYR A 57 -2.77 10.67 -7.45
C TYR A 57 -2.14 11.50 -6.33
N GLU A 58 -0.91 11.14 -5.94
CA GLU A 58 -0.20 11.95 -4.97
C GLU A 58 0.08 13.34 -5.54
N MET A 59 -0.53 14.36 -4.94
CA MET A 59 -0.34 15.76 -5.32
C MET A 59 1.14 16.17 -5.17
N ARG A 60 1.57 17.17 -5.93
CA ARG A 60 2.91 17.73 -5.77
C ARG A 60 3.06 18.27 -4.34
N PRO A 61 4.26 18.19 -3.72
CA PRO A 61 4.44 18.60 -2.33
C PRO A 61 3.93 20.01 -2.00
N SER A 62 4.02 20.96 -2.94
CA SER A 62 3.55 22.34 -2.78
C SER A 62 2.03 22.51 -2.88
N GLU A 63 1.31 21.50 -3.36
CA GLU A 63 -0.15 21.50 -3.56
C GLU A 63 -0.87 20.61 -2.53
N ARG A 64 -0.13 19.96 -1.62
CA ARG A 64 -0.70 19.16 -0.54
C ARG A 64 -1.16 20.07 0.59
N GLU A 65 -2.42 20.44 0.54
CA GLU A 65 -3.07 21.16 1.62
C GLU A 65 -3.31 20.24 2.84
N ASP A 66 -3.55 20.83 4.00
CA ASP A 66 -3.77 20.11 5.26
C ASP A 66 -4.94 19.12 5.17
N ASP A 67 -5.96 19.44 4.37
CA ASP A 67 -7.09 18.56 4.11
C ASP A 67 -6.68 17.29 3.37
N TRP A 68 -5.85 17.42 2.33
CA TRP A 68 -5.32 16.28 1.59
C TRP A 68 -4.48 15.37 2.49
N LEU A 69 -3.65 15.97 3.36
CA LEU A 69 -2.86 15.22 4.33
C LEU A 69 -3.74 14.48 5.33
N ARG A 70 -4.81 15.11 5.85
CA ARG A 70 -5.75 14.46 6.78
C ARG A 70 -6.48 13.28 6.15
N GLU A 71 -6.71 13.35 4.85
CA GLU A 71 -7.42 12.33 4.09
C GLU A 71 -6.52 11.13 3.74
N HIS A 72 -5.22 11.37 3.52
CA HIS A 72 -4.28 10.37 3.00
C HIS A 72 -3.13 10.00 3.95
N ARG A 73 -3.18 10.45 5.21
CA ARG A 73 -2.17 10.16 6.23
C ARG A 73 -2.85 9.61 7.47
N PHE A 74 -2.35 8.48 7.92
CA PHE A 74 -2.95 7.68 8.99
C PHE A 74 -1.89 7.27 10.01
N ASP A 75 -2.29 6.89 11.21
CA ASP A 75 -1.45 6.03 12.04
C ASP A 75 -1.22 4.67 11.36
N LEU A 76 -0.22 3.92 11.84
CA LEU A 76 0.19 2.67 11.22
C LEU A 76 -0.93 1.63 11.20
N ASP A 77 -1.67 1.48 12.30
CA ASP A 77 -2.69 0.44 12.42
C ASP A 77 -3.83 0.71 11.44
N THR A 78 -4.32 1.95 11.39
CA THR A 78 -5.34 2.39 10.42
C THR A 78 -4.85 2.20 8.99
N ALA A 79 -3.59 2.55 8.68
CA ALA A 79 -3.04 2.35 7.35
C ALA A 79 -3.00 0.87 6.94
N LEU A 80 -2.61 -0.01 7.85
CA LEU A 80 -2.58 -1.46 7.61
C LEU A 80 -3.99 -2.04 7.45
N GLU A 81 -4.96 -1.58 8.24
CA GLU A 81 -6.37 -1.97 8.09
C GLU A 81 -6.93 -1.59 6.71
N LEU A 82 -6.72 -0.33 6.29
CA LEU A 82 -7.14 0.15 4.98
C LEU A 82 -6.46 -0.63 3.84
N ALA A 83 -5.15 -0.88 3.95
CA ALA A 83 -4.41 -1.65 2.95
C ALA A 83 -4.92 -3.09 2.85
N ARG A 84 -5.20 -3.75 3.98
CA ARG A 84 -5.75 -5.11 4.01
C ARG A 84 -7.16 -5.18 3.43
N ALA A 85 -7.99 -4.16 3.68
CA ALA A 85 -9.32 -4.06 3.10
C ALA A 85 -9.25 -3.83 1.58
N ALA A 86 -8.31 -3.02 1.10
CA ALA A 86 -8.15 -2.71 -0.32
C ALA A 86 -7.50 -3.83 -1.14
N ALA A 87 -6.58 -4.61 -0.55
CA ALA A 87 -5.75 -5.58 -1.27
C ALA A 87 -6.55 -6.60 -2.11
N PRO A 88 -7.65 -7.24 -1.62
CA PRO A 88 -8.44 -8.18 -2.41
C PRO A 88 -9.13 -7.56 -3.64
N HIS A 89 -9.27 -6.23 -3.66
CA HIS A 89 -9.95 -5.49 -4.72
C HIS A 89 -9.00 -4.86 -5.74
N VAL A 90 -7.69 -5.08 -5.59
CA VAL A 90 -6.72 -4.62 -6.56
C VAL A 90 -6.94 -5.29 -7.90
N THR A 91 -6.92 -4.49 -8.96
CA THR A 91 -6.98 -4.97 -10.34
C THR A 91 -5.68 -4.67 -11.09
N VAL A 92 -5.24 -5.63 -11.89
CA VAL A 92 -4.07 -5.54 -12.78
C VAL A 92 -4.50 -6.03 -14.16
N ASN A 93 -4.34 -5.20 -15.19
CA ASN A 93 -4.75 -5.51 -16.56
C ASN A 93 -6.22 -5.98 -16.69
N GLY A 94 -7.11 -5.49 -15.80
CA GLY A 94 -8.51 -5.88 -15.76
C GLY A 94 -8.82 -7.14 -14.93
N HIS A 95 -7.80 -7.83 -14.41
CA HIS A 95 -7.97 -9.00 -13.56
C HIS A 95 -7.90 -8.62 -12.08
N THR A 96 -8.83 -9.17 -11.31
CA THR A 96 -8.89 -9.11 -9.84
C THR A 96 -7.93 -10.11 -9.20
N VAL A 97 -7.64 -9.95 -7.91
CA VAL A 97 -6.91 -10.95 -7.11
C VAL A 97 -7.58 -12.33 -7.20
N ALA A 98 -8.91 -12.39 -7.13
CA ALA A 98 -9.64 -13.66 -7.19
C ALA A 98 -9.45 -14.39 -8.53
N GLU A 99 -9.45 -13.65 -9.64
CA GLU A 99 -9.20 -14.22 -10.96
C GLU A 99 -7.74 -14.68 -11.11
N ALA A 100 -6.79 -13.92 -10.58
CA ALA A 100 -5.37 -14.31 -10.59
C ALA A 100 -5.13 -15.61 -9.79
N LEU A 101 -5.78 -15.76 -8.64
CA LEU A 101 -5.73 -16.99 -7.83
C LEU A 101 -6.30 -18.19 -8.61
N ALA A 102 -7.47 -18.03 -9.23
CA ALA A 102 -8.07 -19.11 -10.02
C ALA A 102 -7.18 -19.55 -11.20
N GLN A 103 -6.53 -18.61 -11.88
CA GLN A 103 -5.59 -18.92 -12.97
C GLN A 103 -4.34 -19.66 -12.46
N ALA A 104 -3.83 -19.32 -11.27
CA ALA A 104 -2.69 -20.01 -10.68
C ALA A 104 -3.04 -21.47 -10.32
N GLU A 105 -4.24 -21.72 -9.80
CA GLU A 105 -4.74 -23.08 -9.52
C GLU A 105 -4.90 -23.91 -10.80
N GLU A 106 -5.39 -23.31 -11.88
CA GLU A 106 -5.54 -23.99 -13.17
C GLU A 106 -4.20 -24.29 -13.87
N ALA A 107 -3.18 -23.44 -13.65
CA ALA A 107 -1.86 -23.59 -14.24
C ALA A 107 -0.98 -24.65 -13.56
N ASP A 108 -1.34 -25.07 -12.34
CA ASP A 108 -0.68 -26.13 -11.58
C ASP A 108 -1.64 -27.33 -11.32
N PRO A 109 -2.10 -28.03 -12.38
CA PRO A 109 -2.93 -29.22 -12.20
C PRO A 109 -2.02 -30.35 -11.68
N THR A 110 -2.24 -30.75 -10.43
CA THR A 110 -1.53 -31.87 -9.79
C THR A 110 -1.61 -33.18 -10.59
#